data_AF-T1B903-F1
#
_entry.id   AF-T1B903-F1
#
_cell.length_a   1.000
_cell.length_b   1.000
_cell.length_c   1.000
_cell.angle_alpha   90.00
_cell.angle_beta   90.00
_cell.angle_gamma   90.00
#
_symmetry.space_group_name_H-M   'P 1'
#
loop_
_entity.id
_entity.type
_entity.pdbx_description
1 polymer ?
#
loop_
_entity_poly.entity_id
_entity_poly.type
_entity_poly.pdbx_seq_one_letter_code
_entity_poly.pdbx_strand_id
1 'polypeptide(L)'
;ELRAPAVPDLPTLAGGLVGMLAYEAAALLDHHAYPRGRGRPPGAPILLLLIDRVAVFDHLLNRLCLVAHVQPEDGYQAGAAALRSMAEQIAQARPAPLETSAAFERPLAVAPNVSGEMFKASVRRAREHIAAGDIYQAVLSRRLSASAQES
;
A
#
# COMPACT_ATOMS: atom_id res chain seq x y z
N GLU A 1 14.18 17.61 10.07
CA GLU A 1 13.71 16.33 10.66
C GLU A 1 12.19 16.28 10.57
N LEU A 2 11.59 15.13 10.27
CA LEU A 2 10.13 14.96 10.27
C LEU A 2 9.70 14.41 11.63
N ARG A 3 9.24 15.28 12.53
CA ARG A 3 8.82 14.90 13.88
C ARG A 3 7.58 15.71 14.26
N ALA A 4 6.55 15.01 14.73
CA ALA A 4 5.34 15.62 15.28
C ALA A 4 5.23 15.32 16.79
N PRO A 5 4.61 16.20 17.59
CA PRO A 5 4.35 15.94 18.99
C PRO A 5 3.29 14.84 19.16
N ALA A 6 3.40 14.05 20.21
CA ALA A 6 2.33 13.16 20.65
C ALA A 6 1.30 13.98 21.43
N VAL A 7 0.09 14.09 20.90
CA VAL A 7 -1.01 14.82 21.53
C VAL A 7 -2.01 13.80 22.08
N PRO A 8 -2.39 13.88 23.37
CA PRO A 8 -3.45 13.05 23.92
C PRO A 8 -4.73 13.16 23.10
N ASP A 9 -5.51 12.08 23.04
CA ASP A 9 -6.81 12.01 22.36
C ASP A 9 -6.79 12.16 20.82
N LEU A 10 -5.62 12.28 20.19
CA LEU A 10 -5.50 12.13 18.73
C LEU A 10 -5.52 10.65 18.31
N PRO A 11 -6.00 10.36 17.07
CA PRO A 11 -5.92 9.02 16.52
C PRO A 11 -4.48 8.50 16.42
N THR A 12 -4.32 7.18 16.52
CA THR A 12 -3.01 6.50 16.45
C THR A 12 -2.24 6.82 15.15
N LEU A 13 -2.96 6.98 14.04
CA LEU A 13 -2.40 7.44 12.77
C LEU A 13 -2.92 8.86 12.47
N ALA A 14 -2.16 9.86 12.94
CA ALA A 14 -2.49 11.27 12.77
C ALA A 14 -1.75 11.95 11.59
N GLY A 15 -0.99 11.19 10.81
CA GLY A 15 -0.14 11.67 9.71
C GLY A 15 1.22 10.98 9.70
N GLY A 16 2.12 11.44 8.83
CA GLY A 16 3.50 10.92 8.73
C GLY A 16 3.77 10.21 7.41
N LEU A 17 4.76 9.30 7.42
CA LEU A 17 5.17 8.56 6.22
C LEU A 17 4.28 7.33 6.01
N VAL A 18 3.53 7.32 4.92
CA VAL A 18 2.61 6.24 4.56
C VAL A 18 2.95 5.73 3.16
N GLY A 19 3.08 4.42 2.99
CA GLY A 19 3.34 3.84 1.68
C GLY A 19 3.73 2.38 1.78
N MET A 20 4.67 1.95 0.93
CA MET A 20 5.06 0.55 0.81
C MET A 20 6.57 0.35 0.79
N LEU A 21 6.98 -0.81 1.31
CA LEU A 21 8.29 -1.40 1.12
C LEU A 21 8.10 -2.63 0.24
N ALA A 22 8.74 -2.66 -0.92
CA ALA A 22 8.72 -3.79 -1.84
C ALA A 22 9.61 -4.93 -1.31
N TYR A 23 9.45 -6.13 -1.87
CA TYR A 23 10.27 -7.29 -1.50
C TYR A 23 11.77 -7.00 -1.66
N GLU A 24 12.14 -6.26 -2.70
CA GLU A 24 13.50 -5.84 -3.01
C GLU A 24 14.12 -4.92 -1.96
N ALA A 25 13.32 -4.29 -1.08
CA ALA A 25 13.84 -3.49 0.03
C ALA A 25 14.66 -4.32 1.04
N ALA A 26 14.43 -5.64 1.09
CA ALA A 26 15.23 -6.54 1.92
C ALA A 26 16.74 -6.46 1.61
N ALA A 27 17.12 -6.15 0.36
CA ALA A 27 18.52 -6.01 -0.03
C ALA A 27 19.26 -4.86 0.67
N LEU A 28 18.52 -3.92 1.29
CA LEU A 28 19.09 -2.86 2.13
C LEU A 28 19.52 -3.36 3.52
N LEU A 29 19.05 -4.55 3.94
CA LEU A 29 19.34 -5.11 5.26
C LEU A 29 20.56 -6.04 5.23
N ASP A 30 20.58 -7.00 4.31
CA ASP A 30 21.53 -8.12 4.32
C ASP A 30 22.25 -8.33 2.97
N HIS A 31 22.00 -7.45 2.00
CA HIS A 31 22.51 -7.57 0.62
C HIS A 31 22.18 -8.91 -0.06
N HIS A 32 21.19 -9.68 0.43
CA HIS A 32 20.86 -10.95 -0.18
C HIS A 32 20.37 -10.76 -1.61
N ALA A 33 20.87 -11.62 -2.50
CA ALA A 33 20.43 -11.66 -3.88
C ALA A 33 18.94 -12.04 -3.94
N TYR A 34 18.13 -11.18 -4.55
CA TYR A 34 16.73 -11.47 -4.86
C TYR A 34 16.56 -11.83 -6.34
N PRO A 35 15.56 -12.65 -6.70
CA PRO A 35 15.31 -12.99 -8.09
C PRO A 35 14.94 -11.74 -8.90
N ARG A 36 15.76 -11.38 -9.88
CA ARG A 36 15.40 -10.33 -10.85
C ARG A 36 14.52 -10.93 -11.94
N GLY A 37 13.28 -10.44 -12.04
CA GLY A 37 12.40 -10.82 -13.15
C GLY A 37 12.98 -10.40 -14.50
N ARG A 38 12.80 -11.22 -15.54
CA ARG A 38 13.15 -10.83 -16.91
C ARG A 38 12.21 -9.71 -17.37
N GLY A 39 12.76 -8.61 -17.90
CA GLY A 39 12.03 -7.66 -18.73
C GLY A 39 11.39 -6.45 -18.06
N ARG A 40 11.57 -6.22 -16.75
CA ARG A 40 11.16 -4.94 -16.12
C ARG A 40 12.16 -4.53 -15.04
N PRO A 41 12.69 -3.28 -15.06
CA PRO A 41 13.48 -2.79 -13.95
C PRO A 41 12.62 -2.79 -12.68
N PRO A 42 13.16 -3.20 -11.51
CA PRO A 42 12.44 -3.07 -10.26
C PRO A 42 12.07 -1.60 -10.07
N GLY A 43 10.83 -1.34 -9.63
CA GLY A 43 10.45 0.00 -9.18
C GLY A 43 11.27 0.42 -7.96
N ALA A 44 11.02 1.63 -7.43
CA ALA A 44 11.65 2.04 -6.18
C ALA A 44 11.35 1.01 -5.07
N PRO A 45 12.37 0.48 -4.36
CA PRO A 45 12.16 -0.54 -3.33
C PRO A 45 11.38 0.01 -2.12
N ILE A 46 11.40 1.32 -1.92
CA ILE A 46 10.64 2.02 -0.88
C ILE A 46 9.92 3.19 -1.55
N LEU A 47 8.60 3.29 -1.33
CA LEU A 47 7.78 4.41 -1.75
C LEU A 47 6.96 4.88 -0.55
N LEU A 48 7.27 6.07 -0.03
CA LEU A 48 6.57 6.67 1.10
C LEU A 48 6.06 8.06 0.71
N LEU A 49 4.80 8.32 1.01
CA LEU A 49 4.17 9.63 0.93
C LEU A 49 4.28 10.30 2.30
N LEU A 50 4.69 11.56 2.32
CA LEU A 50 4.53 12.41 3.50
C LEU A 50 3.09 12.90 3.54
N ILE A 51 2.32 12.38 4.48
CA ILE A 51 0.93 12.76 4.73
C ILE A 51 0.90 13.77 5.87
N ASP A 52 0.69 15.03 5.52
CA ASP A 52 0.54 16.14 6.45
C ASP A 52 -0.93 16.42 6.81
N ARG A 53 -1.88 15.95 5.99
CA ARG A 53 -3.32 16.13 6.20
C ARG A 53 -4.03 14.79 6.16
N VAL A 54 -4.79 14.47 7.21
CA VAL A 54 -5.53 13.22 7.30
C VAL A 54 -6.93 13.44 7.87
N ALA A 55 -7.89 12.71 7.31
CA ALA A 55 -9.25 12.61 7.82
C ALA A 55 -9.44 11.18 8.36
N VAL A 56 -9.59 11.06 9.68
CA VAL A 56 -9.68 9.77 10.37
C VAL A 56 -11.12 9.52 10.78
N PHE A 57 -11.70 8.45 10.28
CA PHE A 57 -13.03 7.99 10.65
C PHE A 57 -12.94 7.05 11.85
N ASP A 58 -13.48 7.50 12.98
CA ASP A 58 -13.71 6.68 14.16
C ASP A 58 -15.12 6.10 14.08
N HIS A 59 -15.22 4.84 13.67
CA HIS A 59 -16.50 4.13 13.56
C HIS A 59 -17.14 3.79 14.91
N LEU A 60 -16.35 3.69 15.98
CA LEU A 60 -16.88 3.37 17.31
C LEU A 60 -17.62 4.57 17.89
N LEU A 61 -17.04 5.76 17.78
CA LEU A 61 -17.63 7.01 18.26
C LEU A 61 -18.50 7.73 17.21
N ASN A 62 -18.51 7.23 15.97
CA ASN A 62 -19.13 7.84 14.80
C ASN A 62 -18.68 9.30 14.59
N ARG A 63 -17.36 9.51 14.58
CA ARG A 63 -16.72 10.84 14.46
C ARG A 63 -15.72 10.87 13.33
N LEU A 64 -15.57 12.04 12.73
CA LEU A 64 -14.52 12.36 11.78
C LEU A 64 -13.52 13.32 12.44
N CYS A 65 -12.29 12.87 12.63
CA CYS A 65 -11.20 13.67 13.16
C CYS A 65 -10.35 14.19 12.00
N LEU A 66 -10.20 15.51 11.88
CA LEU A 66 -9.32 16.13 10.89
C LEU A 66 -8.03 16.54 11.57
N VAL A 67 -6.90 16.12 11.01
CA VAL A 67 -5.56 16.51 11.48
C VAL A 67 -4.80 17.15 10.34
N ALA A 68 -4.17 18.29 10.64
CA ALA A 68 -3.27 18.99 9.74
C ALA A 68 -1.96 19.30 10.46
N HIS A 69 -0.86 18.77 9.94
CA HIS A 69 0.50 19.13 10.32
C HIS A 69 0.91 20.38 9.56
N VAL A 70 1.46 21.35 10.27
CA VAL A 70 2.03 22.57 9.71
C VAL A 70 3.43 22.78 10.26
N GLN A 71 4.28 23.46 9.51
CA GLN A 71 5.60 23.78 10.04
C GLN A 71 5.47 24.83 11.16
N PRO A 72 6.35 24.81 12.17
CA PRO A 72 6.31 25.79 13.26
C PRO A 72 6.31 27.24 12.77
N GLU A 73 7.05 27.53 11.70
CA GLU A 73 7.15 28.84 11.05
C GLU A 73 5.86 29.33 10.38
N ASP A 74 4.96 28.43 9.98
CA ASP A 74 3.68 28.78 9.36
C ASP A 74 2.66 29.28 10.40
N GLY A 75 2.87 28.90 11.67
CA GLY A 75 2.06 29.30 12.80
C GLY A 75 0.63 28.71 12.82
N TYR A 76 -0.09 29.04 13.89
CA TYR A 76 -1.43 28.49 14.17
C TYR A 76 -2.45 28.76 13.05
N GLN A 77 -2.39 29.94 12.43
CA GLN A 77 -3.38 30.35 11.42
C GLN A 77 -3.33 29.48 10.16
N ALA A 78 -2.15 29.00 9.77
CA ALA A 78 -2.01 28.08 8.64
C ALA A 78 -2.71 26.73 8.92
N GLY A 79 -2.54 26.19 10.13
CA GLY A 79 -3.20 24.94 10.55
C GLY A 79 -4.72 25.09 10.60
N ALA A 80 -5.21 26.20 11.18
CA ALA A 80 -6.64 26.50 11.23
C ALA A 80 -7.25 26.67 9.82
N ALA A 81 -6.53 27.30 8.89
CA ALA A 81 -6.97 27.45 7.52
C ALA A 81 -7.01 26.09 6.78
N ALA A 82 -5.99 25.24 6.97
CA ALA A 82 -5.95 23.89 6.40
C ALA A 82 -7.13 23.03 6.90
N LEU A 83 -7.40 23.03 8.20
CA LEU A 83 -8.53 22.31 8.80
C LEU A 83 -9.87 22.80 8.25
N ARG A 84 -10.05 24.13 8.13
CA ARG A 84 -11.27 24.71 7.56
C ARG A 84 -11.47 24.28 6.11
N SER A 85 -10.40 24.33 5.31
CA SER A 85 -10.42 23.88 3.91
C SER A 85 -10.79 22.40 3.78
N MET A 86 -10.22 21.53 4.63
CA MET A 86 -10.58 20.11 4.66
C MET A 86 -12.05 19.90 5.03
N ALA A 87 -12.55 20.61 6.05
CA ALA A 87 -13.94 20.52 6.46
C ALA A 87 -14.90 21.00 5.36
N GLU A 88 -14.57 22.08 4.67
CA GLU A 88 -15.35 22.61 3.53
C GLU A 88 -15.38 21.62 2.36
N GLN A 89 -14.23 21.03 2.00
CA GLN A 89 -14.15 20.01 0.94
C GLN A 89 -15.05 18.81 1.25
N ILE A 90 -15.03 18.33 2.49
CA ILE A 90 -15.84 17.20 2.93
C ILE A 90 -17.33 17.56 2.96
N ALA A 91 -17.68 18.74 3.44
CA ALA A 91 -19.07 19.21 3.47
C ALA A 91 -19.66 19.44 2.06
N GLN A 92 -18.82 19.84 1.10
CA GLN A 92 -19.22 20.06 -0.29
C GLN A 92 -19.15 18.79 -1.15
N ALA A 93 -18.50 17.73 -0.65
CA ALA A 93 -18.39 16.47 -1.36
C ALA A 93 -19.78 15.93 -1.67
N ARG A 94 -20.12 15.89 -2.95
CA ARG A 94 -21.31 15.18 -3.43
C ARG A 94 -20.86 13.79 -3.81
N PRO A 95 -21.16 12.76 -3.00
CA PRO A 95 -20.86 11.40 -3.42
C PRO A 95 -21.59 11.17 -4.74
N ALA A 96 -20.84 10.87 -5.80
CA ALA A 96 -21.43 10.28 -6.97
C ALA A 96 -22.17 9.02 -6.51
N PRO A 97 -23.32 8.67 -7.10
CA PRO A 97 -23.87 7.34 -6.92
C PRO A 97 -22.73 6.36 -7.17
N LEU A 98 -22.37 5.58 -6.15
CA LEU A 98 -21.51 4.43 -6.37
C LEU A 98 -22.32 3.58 -7.35
N GLU A 99 -21.89 3.55 -8.61
CA GLU A 99 -22.34 2.53 -9.53
C GLU A 99 -21.98 1.23 -8.85
N THR A 100 -22.94 0.61 -8.19
CA THR A 100 -22.83 -0.78 -7.77
C THR A 100 -22.75 -1.52 -9.09
N SER A 101 -21.51 -1.72 -9.55
CA SER A 101 -21.20 -2.41 -10.79
C SER A 101 -22.18 -3.55 -10.93
N ALA A 102 -22.95 -3.53 -12.03
CA ALA A 102 -23.73 -4.67 -12.46
C ALA A 102 -22.84 -5.91 -12.29
N ALA A 103 -23.41 -7.00 -11.75
CA ALA A 103 -22.70 -8.26 -11.54
C ALA A 103 -21.80 -8.52 -12.74
N PHE A 104 -20.49 -8.69 -12.53
CA PHE A 104 -19.51 -8.86 -13.60
C PHE A 104 -20.05 -9.84 -14.65
N GLU A 105 -20.51 -9.34 -15.80
CA GLU A 105 -21.30 -10.16 -16.74
C GLU A 105 -20.44 -11.26 -17.37
N ARG A 106 -19.11 -11.15 -17.27
CA ARG A 106 -18.15 -12.11 -17.83
C ARG A 106 -16.98 -12.35 -16.87
N PRO A 107 -16.48 -13.60 -16.78
CA PRO A 107 -15.26 -13.90 -16.05
C PRO A 107 -14.09 -13.08 -16.59
N LEU A 108 -13.32 -12.48 -15.69
CA LEU A 108 -12.10 -11.78 -16.04
C LEU A 108 -11.10 -12.76 -16.66
N ALA A 109 -10.61 -12.45 -17.87
CA ALA A 109 -9.58 -13.25 -18.52
C ALA A 109 -8.23 -13.04 -17.80
N VAL A 110 -7.78 -14.07 -17.08
CA VAL A 110 -6.53 -14.03 -16.30
C VAL A 110 -5.43 -14.80 -17.00
N ALA A 111 -4.27 -14.16 -17.17
CA ALA A 111 -3.07 -14.73 -17.78
C ALA A 111 -1.96 -14.93 -16.72
N PRO A 112 -1.42 -16.15 -16.53
CA PRO A 112 -0.29 -16.38 -15.66
C PRO A 112 1.04 -16.03 -16.34
N ASN A 113 2.03 -15.55 -15.58
CA ASN A 113 3.37 -15.28 -16.10
C ASN A 113 4.19 -16.55 -16.40
N VAL A 114 3.79 -17.70 -15.83
CA VAL A 114 4.40 -19.02 -16.06
C VAL A 114 3.31 -20.09 -16.13
N SER A 115 3.54 -21.15 -16.90
CA SER A 115 2.59 -22.26 -17.01
C SER A 115 2.44 -23.02 -15.68
N GLY A 116 1.32 -23.73 -15.52
CA GLY A 116 1.09 -24.60 -14.35
C GLY A 116 2.15 -25.69 -14.23
N GLU A 117 2.56 -26.29 -15.34
CA GLU A 117 3.58 -27.34 -15.34
C GLU A 117 4.97 -26.81 -14.96
N MET A 118 5.34 -25.61 -15.42
CA MET A 118 6.57 -24.95 -14.97
C MET A 118 6.53 -24.65 -13.48
N PHE A 119 5.40 -24.16 -12.95
CA PHE A 119 5.27 -23.87 -11.53
C PHE A 119 5.38 -25.16 -10.68
N LYS A 120 4.72 -26.26 -11.10
CA LYS A 120 4.85 -27.57 -10.45
C LYS A 120 6.30 -28.09 -10.48
N ALA A 121 7.04 -27.82 -11.56
CA ALA A 121 8.46 -28.18 -11.63
C ALA A 121 9.30 -27.42 -10.59
N SER A 122 9.06 -26.11 -10.41
CA SER A 122 9.70 -25.33 -9.34
C SER A 122 9.35 -25.86 -7.94
N VAL A 123 8.10 -26.28 -7.71
CA VAL A 123 7.68 -26.90 -6.44
C VAL A 123 8.41 -28.22 -6.20
N ARG A 124 8.55 -29.09 -7.20
CA ARG A 124 9.32 -30.34 -7.07
C ARG A 124 10.77 -30.08 -6.71
N ARG A 125 11.41 -29.12 -7.38
CA ARG A 125 12.78 -28.71 -7.08
C ARG A 125 12.93 -28.19 -5.64
N ALA A 126 11.99 -27.37 -5.17
CA ALA A 126 12.01 -26.91 -3.77
C ALA A 126 11.91 -28.10 -2.79
N ARG A 127 11.08 -29.11 -3.09
CA ARG A 127 10.99 -30.33 -2.26
C ARG A 127 12.28 -31.15 -2.25
N GLU A 128 13.00 -31.21 -3.36
CA GLU A 128 14.31 -31.86 -3.43
C GLU A 128 15.32 -31.16 -2.50
N HIS A 129 15.38 -29.82 -2.54
CA HIS A 129 16.23 -29.03 -1.63
C HIS A 129 15.83 -29.23 -0.15
N ILE A 130 14.53 -29.35 0.14
CA ILE A 130 14.07 -29.66 1.50
C ILE A 130 14.54 -31.06 1.94
N ALA A 131 14.38 -32.07 1.08
CA ALA A 131 14.79 -33.43 1.37
C ALA A 131 16.32 -33.58 1.54
N ALA A 132 17.10 -32.76 0.82
CA ALA A 132 18.56 -32.70 0.93
C ALA A 132 19.03 -31.98 2.21
N GLY A 133 18.15 -31.28 2.92
CA GLY A 133 18.47 -30.50 4.11
C GLY A 133 18.98 -29.08 3.83
N ASP A 134 18.88 -28.59 2.59
CA ASP A 134 19.34 -27.25 2.22
C ASP A 134 18.48 -26.15 2.84
N ILE A 135 17.16 -26.38 2.91
CA ILE A 135 16.16 -25.46 3.46
C ILE A 135 15.04 -26.25 4.15
N TYR A 136 14.31 -25.63 5.07
CA TYR A 136 13.13 -26.25 5.68
C TYR A 136 11.84 -26.02 4.89
N GLN A 137 11.72 -24.85 4.26
CA GLN A 137 10.53 -24.43 3.52
C GLN A 137 10.90 -23.43 2.43
N ALA A 138 10.14 -23.44 1.32
CA ALA A 138 10.16 -22.39 0.31
C ALA A 138 8.73 -21.90 0.03
N VAL A 139 8.54 -20.57 -0.04
CA VAL A 139 7.27 -19.94 -0.42
C VAL A 139 7.38 -19.46 -1.86
N LEU A 140 6.92 -20.29 -2.80
CA LEU A 140 6.94 -19.97 -4.23
C LEU A 140 5.66 -19.24 -4.62
N SER A 141 5.79 -18.23 -5.48
CA SER A 141 4.66 -17.49 -6.04
C SER A 141 4.73 -17.43 -7.56
N ARG A 142 3.57 -17.17 -8.20
CA ARG A 142 3.47 -16.83 -9.63
C ARG A 142 2.56 -15.63 -9.79
N ARG A 143 2.85 -14.79 -10.78
CA ARG A 143 2.06 -13.59 -11.06
C ARG A 143 0.91 -13.94 -12.00
N LEU A 144 -0.27 -13.47 -11.66
CA LEU A 144 -1.44 -13.46 -12.53
C LEU A 144 -1.70 -12.03 -12.97
N SER A 145 -2.06 -11.84 -14.23
CA SER A 145 -2.37 -10.53 -14.80
C SER A 145 -3.72 -10.60 -15.51
N ALA A 146 -4.46 -9.50 -15.49
CA ALA A 146 -5.68 -9.35 -16.25
C ALA A 146 -5.80 -7.89 -16.71
N SER A 147 -6.45 -7.66 -17.85
CA SER A 147 -6.73 -6.31 -18.32
C SER A 147 -7.90 -5.74 -17.52
N ALA A 148 -7.66 -4.65 -16.81
CA ALA A 148 -8.73 -3.82 -16.25
C ALA A 148 -9.15 -2.78 -17.30
N GLN A 149 -10.44 -2.53 -17.44
CA GLN A 149 -10.89 -1.32 -18.12
C GLN A 149 -10.62 -0.15 -17.17
N GLU A 150 -9.87 0.85 -17.64
CA GLU A 150 -9.71 2.10 -16.90
C GLU A 150 -11.08 2.77 -16.80
N SER A 151 -11.48 3.15 -15.58
CA SER A 151 -12.65 3.99 -15.31
C SER A 151 -12.25 5.47 -15.31
#